data_AF-A0A9D7PMR2-F1
#
_entry.id   AF-A0A9D7PMR2-F1
#
_cell.length_a   1.000
_cell.length_b   1.000
_cell.length_c   1.000
_cell.angle_alpha   90.00
_cell.angle_beta   90.00
_cell.angle_gamma   90.00
#
_symmetry.space_group_name_H-M   'P 1'
#
loop_
_entity.id
_entity.type
_entity.pdbx_description
1 polymer ?
#
loop_
_entity_poly.entity_id
_entity_poly.type
_entity_poly.pdbx_seq_one_letter_code
_entity_poly.pdbx_strand_id
1 'polypeptide(L)'
;MSLGYATSPDGLIWTRYAGNPIYDSLHTEDMMIIKVDDTYQMFAEGKGDIAHRLVSTNRIHWQDLGSLDIRFGKWRSYQCGSIWHAISN
;
A
#
# COMPACT_ATOMS: atom_id res chain seq x y z
N MET A 1 8.75 -7.48 -4.05
CA MET A 1 7.67 -7.53 -5.06
C MET A 1 7.44 -6.18 -5.73
N SER A 2 6.86 -6.15 -6.93
CA SER A 2 6.34 -4.95 -7.60
C SER A 2 4.81 -4.90 -7.56
N LEU A 3 4.23 -3.70 -7.65
CA LEU A 3 2.80 -3.45 -7.56
C LEU A 3 2.16 -3.32 -8.95
N GLY A 4 1.08 -4.07 -9.17
CA GLY A 4 0.27 -4.00 -10.38
C GLY A 4 -1.09 -3.34 -10.15
N TYR A 5 -1.70 -2.86 -11.23
CA TYR A 5 -3.05 -2.31 -11.27
C TYR A 5 -3.95 -3.14 -12.19
N ALA A 6 -5.18 -3.34 -11.76
CA ALA A 6 -6.24 -3.96 -12.54
C ALA A 6 -7.58 -3.32 -12.20
N THR A 7 -8.49 -3.28 -13.16
CA THR A 7 -9.86 -2.79 -12.97
C THR A 7 -10.87 -3.85 -13.38
N SER A 8 -11.98 -3.88 -12.67
CA SER A 8 -13.12 -4.72 -12.99
C SER A 8 -14.40 -3.93 -12.76
N PRO A 9 -15.31 -3.83 -13.75
CA PRO A 9 -16.60 -3.17 -13.56
C PRO A 9 -17.58 -4.02 -12.74
N ASP A 10 -17.37 -5.35 -12.68
CA ASP A 10 -18.26 -6.31 -12.04
C ASP A 10 -17.67 -7.00 -10.80
N GLY A 11 -16.38 -6.79 -10.52
CA GLY A 11 -15.64 -7.44 -9.43
C GLY A 11 -15.25 -8.89 -9.73
N LEU A 12 -15.62 -9.45 -10.88
CA LEU A 12 -15.40 -10.84 -11.26
C LEU A 12 -14.33 -10.98 -12.34
N ILE A 13 -14.44 -10.19 -13.41
CA ILE A 13 -13.50 -10.20 -14.53
C ILE A 13 -12.57 -9.00 -14.42
N TRP A 14 -11.29 -9.28 -14.22
CA TRP A 14 -10.27 -8.25 -14.00
C TRP A 14 -9.41 -8.05 -15.24
N THR A 15 -9.33 -6.80 -15.70
CA THR A 15 -8.44 -6.42 -16.80
C THR A 15 -7.19 -5.76 -16.22
N ARG A 16 -6.01 -6.32 -16.52
CA ARG A 16 -4.72 -5.75 -16.11
C ARG A 16 -4.45 -4.46 -16.87
N TYR A 17 -3.93 -3.45 -16.16
CA TYR A 17 -3.42 -2.24 -16.78
C TYR A 17 -2.20 -2.55 -17.66
N ALA A 18 -2.20 -2.07 -18.90
CA ALA A 18 -1.14 -2.35 -19.86
C ALA A 18 0.22 -1.77 -19.43
N GLY A 19 0.21 -0.69 -18.63
CA GLY A 19 1.42 -0.05 -18.11
C GLY A 19 1.95 -0.64 -16.80
N ASN A 20 1.55 -1.86 -16.41
CA ASN A 20 2.10 -2.51 -15.22
C ASN A 20 3.60 -2.82 -15.37
N PRO A 21 4.38 -2.78 -14.26
CA PRO A 21 3.97 -2.43 -12.90
C PRO A 21 3.74 -0.92 -12.73
N ILE A 22 2.83 -0.55 -11.82
CA ILE A 22 2.57 0.86 -11.47
C ILE A 22 3.52 1.39 -10.39
N TYR A 23 4.23 0.49 -9.70
CA TYR A 23 5.29 0.83 -8.77
C TYR A 23 6.24 -0.37 -8.59
N ASP A 24 7.54 -0.15 -8.74
CA ASP A 24 8.57 -1.20 -8.65
C ASP A 24 9.84 -0.77 -7.90
N SER A 25 9.83 0.43 -7.31
CA SER A 25 11.01 1.01 -6.68
C SER A 25 11.36 0.39 -5.32
N LEU A 26 10.37 -0.14 -4.59
CA LEU A 26 10.55 -0.83 -3.32
C LEU A 26 9.62 -2.04 -3.22
N HIS A 27 10.02 -3.02 -2.40
CA HIS A 27 9.14 -4.13 -2.02
C HIS A 27 7.84 -3.56 -1.44
N THR A 28 6.71 -3.99 -1.98
CA THR A 28 5.38 -3.49 -1.64
C THR A 28 4.38 -4.64 -1.73
N GLU A 29 3.89 -5.14 -0.59
CA GLU A 29 2.89 -6.24 -0.48
C GLU A 29 1.92 -6.05 0.71
N ASP A 30 0.79 -6.75 0.73
CA ASP A 30 -0.23 -6.60 1.79
C ASP A 30 -0.75 -5.16 1.92
N MET A 31 -1.23 -4.62 0.79
CA MET A 31 -1.68 -3.23 0.67
C MET A 31 -3.08 -2.99 1.22
N MET A 32 -3.25 -1.83 1.85
CA MET A 32 -4.55 -1.15 1.97
C MET A 32 -4.47 0.25 1.37
N ILE A 33 -5.53 0.69 0.68
CA ILE A 33 -5.64 2.04 0.13
C ILE A 33 -6.89 2.71 0.71
N ILE A 34 -6.72 3.93 1.24
CA ILE A 34 -7.82 4.80 1.66
C ILE A 34 -7.72 6.14 0.92
N LYS A 35 -8.85 6.75 0.59
CA LYS A 35 -8.88 8.11 0.01
C LYS A 35 -9.18 9.12 1.11
N VAL A 36 -8.30 10.11 1.27
CA VAL A 36 -8.50 11.27 2.17
C VAL A 36 -8.41 12.51 1.28
N ASP A 37 -9.52 13.24 1.20
CA ASP A 37 -9.71 14.35 0.25
C ASP A 37 -9.38 13.92 -1.19
N ASP A 38 -8.40 14.57 -1.82
CA ASP A 38 -7.94 14.29 -3.19
C ASP A 38 -6.72 13.35 -3.25
N THR A 39 -6.31 12.76 -2.12
CA THR A 39 -5.13 11.91 -2.02
C THR A 39 -5.49 10.48 -1.63
N TYR A 40 -4.99 9.51 -2.40
CA TYR A 40 -4.95 8.11 -2.03
C TYR A 40 -3.74 7.86 -1.14
N GLN A 41 -3.98 7.32 0.06
CA GLN A 41 -2.98 6.87 1.02
C GLN A 41 -2.93 5.34 0.95
N MET A 42 -1.75 4.80 0.67
CA MET A 42 -1.48 3.37 0.69
C MET A 42 -0.63 3.04 1.91
N PHE A 43 -1.05 2.06 2.70
CA PHE A 43 -0.26 1.47 3.77
C PHE A 43 0.08 0.05 3.35
N ALA A 44 1.33 -0.30 3.56
CA ALA A 44 1.99 -1.33 2.79
C ALA A 44 3.03 -2.06 3.63
N GLU A 45 3.21 -3.35 3.42
CA GLU A 45 4.41 -4.07 3.87
C GLU A 45 5.56 -3.80 2.91
N GLY A 46 6.66 -3.29 3.46
CA GLY A 46 7.87 -2.91 2.75
C GLY A 46 9.01 -3.90 2.95
N LYS A 47 10.23 -3.48 2.59
CA LYS A 47 11.43 -4.31 2.74
C LYS A 47 11.68 -4.70 4.19
N GLY A 48 11.83 -6.01 4.45
CA GLY A 48 12.14 -6.55 5.76
C GLY A 48 10.96 -6.54 6.73
N ASP A 49 9.75 -6.70 6.20
CA ASP A 49 8.48 -6.64 6.92
C ASP A 49 8.34 -5.34 7.70
N ILE A 50 8.71 -4.22 7.07
CA ILE A 50 8.60 -2.88 7.66
C ILE A 50 7.51 -2.13 6.93
N ALA A 51 6.46 -1.76 7.65
CA ALA A 51 5.39 -0.96 7.08
C ALA A 51 5.88 0.39 6.54
N HIS A 52 5.40 0.79 5.36
CA HIS A 52 5.68 2.10 4.74
C HIS A 52 4.39 2.72 4.17
N ARG A 53 4.44 4.02 3.86
CA ARG A 53 3.30 4.76 3.31
C ARG A 53 3.60 5.31 1.93
N LEU A 54 2.68 5.12 0.99
CA LEU A 54 2.72 5.75 -0.33
C LEU A 54 1.53 6.65 -0.56
N VAL A 55 1.69 7.68 -1.39
CA VAL A 55 0.61 8.58 -1.79
C VAL A 55 0.47 8.68 -3.30
N SER A 56 -0.77 8.89 -3.75
CA SER A 56 -1.09 9.12 -5.15
C SER A 56 -2.31 10.02 -5.30
N THR A 57 -2.35 10.82 -6.37
CA THR A 57 -3.57 11.57 -6.77
C THR A 57 -4.32 10.89 -7.92
N ASN A 58 -3.72 9.88 -8.56
CA ASN A 58 -4.26 9.27 -9.78
C ASN A 58 -4.31 7.74 -9.78
N ARG A 59 -3.86 7.10 -8.68
CA ARG A 59 -3.80 5.63 -8.48
C ARG A 59 -2.77 4.88 -9.33
N ILE A 60 -2.04 5.56 -10.20
CA ILE A 60 -1.05 4.98 -11.12
C ILE A 60 0.38 5.38 -10.74
N HIS A 61 0.60 6.64 -10.36
CA HIS A 61 1.90 7.13 -9.91
C HIS A 61 1.90 7.25 -8.40
N TRP A 62 2.84 6.55 -7.76
CA TRP A 62 2.96 6.48 -6.31
C TRP A 62 4.26 7.11 -5.84
N GLN A 63 4.15 8.00 -4.86
CA GLN A 63 5.28 8.57 -4.14
C GLN A 63 5.42 7.85 -2.79
N ASP A 64 6.59 7.26 -2.55
CA ASP A 64 6.94 6.69 -1.25
C ASP A 64 7.26 7.81 -0.24
N LEU A 65 6.69 7.72 0.97
CA LEU A 65 6.91 8.64 2.07
C LEU A 65 7.72 8.03 3.23
N GLY A 66 8.32 6.86 3.00
CA GLY A 66 9.17 6.15 3.94
C GLY A 66 8.42 5.23 4.90
N SER A 67 9.22 4.55 5.73
CA SER A 67 8.75 3.63 6.77
C SER A 67 7.90 4.33 7.83
N LEU A 68 6.87 3.66 8.30
CA LEU A 68 6.06 4.10 9.41
C LEU A 68 6.84 3.99 10.72
N ASP A 69 6.84 5.07 11.50
CA ASP A 69 7.32 5.05 12.87
C ASP A 69 6.16 4.71 13.80
N ILE A 70 6.16 3.48 14.30
CA ILE A 70 5.11 2.95 15.18
C ILE A 70 5.65 2.90 16.61
N ARG A 71 4.99 3.64 17.50
CA ARG A 71 5.42 3.83 18.89
C ARG A 71 4.36 3.35 19.87
N PHE A 72 4.77 2.64 20.92
CA PHE A 72 3.91 2.43 22.10
C PHE A 72 3.88 3.70 22.96
N GLY A 73 2.85 3.83 23.82
CA GLY A 73 2.60 5.00 24.69
C GLY A 73 3.71 5.40 25.68
N LYS A 74 4.90 4.79 25.59
CA LYS A 74 6.14 5.18 26.29
C LYS A 74 7.30 5.48 25.32
N TRP A 75 7.02 5.88 24.08
CA TRP A 75 8.00 6.26 23.06
C TRP A 75 8.98 5.15 22.64
N ARG A 76 8.62 3.87 22.87
CA ARG A 76 9.38 2.74 22.32
C ARG A 76 8.92 2.48 20.88
N SER A 77 9.83 2.60 19.93
CA SER A 77 9.63 2.27 18.53
C SER A 77 9.71 0.76 18.29
N TYR A 78 8.87 0.24 17.40
CA TYR A 78 8.97 -1.13 16.90
C TYR A 78 8.84 -1.14 15.38
N GLN A 79 9.47 -2.13 14.76
CA GLN A 79 9.15 -2.50 13.39
C GLN A 79 7.83 -3.27 13.40
N CYS A 80 6.87 -2.84 12.60
CA CYS A 80 5.62 -3.55 12.40
C CYS A 80 5.82 -4.56 11.29
N GLY A 81 5.76 -5.85 11.63
CA GLY A 81 5.60 -6.93 10.65
C GLY A 81 4.26 -6.87 9.92
N SER A 82 3.97 -7.86 9.09
CA SER A 82 2.88 -7.90 8.12
C SER A 82 1.54 -7.29 8.59
N ILE A 83 0.94 -6.46 7.73
CA ILE A 83 -0.35 -5.82 7.98
C ILE A 83 -1.48 -6.78 7.57
N TRP A 84 -1.94 -7.62 8.50
CA TRP A 84 -3.14 -8.43 8.28
C TRP A 84 -4.38 -7.67 8.75
N HIS A 85 -5.31 -7.38 7.84
CA HIS A 85 -6.66 -6.95 8.18
C HIS A 85 -7.67 -7.95 7.61
N ALA A 86 -8.30 -8.74 8.48
CA ALA A 86 -9.50 -9.50 8.14
C ALA A 86 -10.73 -8.68 8.56
N ILE A 87 -11.50 -8.20 7.59
CA ILE A 87 -12.85 -7.71 7.84
C ILE A 87 -13.79 -8.89 7.55
N SER A 88 -14.35 -9.49 8.60
CA SER A 88 -15.52 -10.37 8.48
C SER A 88 -16.78 -9.54 8.72
N ASN A 89 -17.80 -9.74 7.90
CA ASN A 89 -19.14 -9.17 8.06
C ASN A 89 -19.77 -9.54 9.41
#